data_AF-A0A1A8NAW9-F1
#
_entry.id   AF-A0A1A8NAW9-F1
#
_cell.length_a   1.000
_cell.length_b   1.000
_cell.length_c   1.000
_cell.angle_alpha   90.00
_cell.angle_beta   90.00
_cell.angle_gamma   90.00
#
_symmetry.space_group_name_H-M   'P 1'
#
loop_
_entity.id
_entity.type
_entity.pdbx_description
1 polymer ?
#
loop_
_entity_poly.entity_id
_entity_poly.type
_entity_poly.pdbx_seq_one_letter_code
_entity_poly.pdbx_strand_id
1 'polypeptide(L)'
;MLATQMPETPLEAKDTKQIKERLAQSLKALQKRYITSDAVVTSDDGDANLLCCALEAIFIHGIKSKCIRSEAGGRSRKGDRGPLPQPFFWSLLKTVTHRDVITELEKISFLCTDVGRCRAWLRLALNHGLLECYLASLFREDSKLR
;
A
#
# COMPACT_ATOMS: atom_id res chain seq x y z
N MET A 1 -21.62 -1.18 -23.59
CA MET A 1 -21.87 -0.43 -22.34
C MET A 1 -20.66 0.45 -22.09
N LEU A 2 -20.78 1.76 -22.30
CA LEU A 2 -19.69 2.72 -22.14
C LEU A 2 -19.45 2.93 -20.64
N ALA A 3 -18.27 2.56 -20.16
CA ALA A 3 -17.85 2.85 -18.80
C ALA A 3 -17.74 4.38 -18.66
N THR A 4 -18.58 4.96 -17.81
CA THR A 4 -18.49 6.37 -17.43
C THR A 4 -17.18 6.57 -16.68
N GLN A 5 -16.11 6.94 -17.40
CA GLN A 5 -14.93 7.51 -16.76
C GLN A 5 -15.36 8.85 -16.17
N MET A 6 -15.43 8.89 -14.84
CA MET A 6 -15.51 10.15 -14.11
C MET A 6 -14.29 10.99 -14.53
N PRO A 7 -14.47 12.26 -14.93
CA PRO A 7 -13.34 13.11 -15.29
C PRO A 7 -12.43 13.26 -14.07
N GLU A 8 -11.17 12.87 -14.20
CA GLU A 8 -10.16 13.03 -13.14
C GLU A 8 -10.12 14.50 -12.72
N THR A 9 -10.21 14.74 -11.42
CA THR A 9 -10.10 16.11 -10.92
C THR A 9 -8.64 16.57 -10.97
N PRO A 10 -8.37 17.88 -11.16
CA PRO A 10 -6.99 18.39 -11.25
C PRO A 10 -6.11 18.09 -10.02
N LEU A 11 -6.74 17.85 -8.85
CA LEU A 11 -6.04 17.49 -7.61
C LEU A 11 -5.60 16.02 -7.63
N GLU A 12 -6.45 15.09 -8.05
CA GLU A 12 -6.10 13.66 -8.19
C GLU A 12 -4.98 13.45 -9.22
N ALA A 13 -4.99 14.21 -10.31
CA ALA A 13 -3.93 14.17 -11.32
C ALA A 13 -2.57 14.64 -10.74
N LYS A 14 -2.59 15.66 -9.88
CA LYS A 14 -1.39 16.17 -9.19
C LYS A 14 -0.85 15.17 -8.17
N ASP A 15 -1.73 14.55 -7.39
CA ASP A 15 -1.36 13.55 -6.39
C ASP A 15 -0.79 12.29 -7.06
N THR A 16 -1.43 11.82 -8.13
CA THR A 16 -0.93 10.70 -8.95
C THR A 16 0.47 10.97 -9.51
N LYS A 17 0.71 12.19 -10.02
CA LYS A 17 2.03 12.58 -10.51
C LYS A 17 3.07 12.55 -9.38
N GLN A 18 2.75 13.11 -8.22
CA GLN A 18 3.67 13.13 -7.08
C GLN A 18 3.99 11.72 -6.56
N ILE A 19 2.99 10.82 -6.51
CA ILE A 19 3.17 9.43 -6.10
C ILE A 19 4.12 8.71 -7.06
N LYS A 20 3.92 8.87 -8.38
CA LYS A 20 4.79 8.27 -9.41
C LYS A 20 6.23 8.77 -9.31
N GLU A 21 6.43 10.08 -9.10
CA GLU A 21 7.76 10.68 -8.94
C GLU A 21 8.47 10.12 -7.70
N ARG A 22 7.79 10.04 -6.56
CA ARG A 22 8.37 9.47 -5.32
C ARG A 22 8.74 8.00 -5.46
N LEU A 23 7.88 7.21 -6.11
CA LEU A 23 8.14 5.80 -6.39
C LEU A 23 9.41 5.66 -7.25
N ALA A 24 9.51 6.39 -8.35
CA ALA A 24 10.65 6.31 -9.25
C ALA A 24 11.95 6.79 -8.60
N GLN A 25 11.92 7.87 -7.82
CA GLN A 25 13.08 8.43 -7.15
C GLN A 25 13.63 7.48 -6.07
N SER A 26 12.77 6.98 -5.18
CA SER A 26 13.17 6.06 -4.11
C SER A 26 13.71 4.74 -4.66
N LEU A 27 13.03 4.16 -5.66
CA LEU A 27 13.52 2.94 -6.31
C LEU A 27 14.89 3.15 -6.98
N LYS A 28 15.06 4.26 -7.72
CA LYS A 28 16.33 4.57 -8.37
C LYS A 28 17.46 4.81 -7.38
N ALA A 29 17.18 5.45 -6.24
CA ALA A 29 18.16 5.66 -5.18
C ALA A 29 18.66 4.33 -4.60
N LEU A 30 17.74 3.40 -4.31
CA LEU A 30 18.07 2.06 -3.84
C LEU A 30 18.86 1.28 -4.87
N GLN A 31 18.41 1.26 -6.13
CA GLN A 31 19.13 0.59 -7.21
C GLN A 31 20.56 1.13 -7.33
N LYS A 32 20.75 2.45 -7.34
CA LYS A 32 22.10 3.04 -7.42
C LYS A 32 22.99 2.63 -6.25
N ARG A 33 22.44 2.51 -5.04
CA ARG A 33 23.20 2.18 -3.82
C ARG A 33 23.54 0.69 -3.74
N TYR A 34 22.61 -0.17 -4.15
CA TYR A 34 22.70 -1.61 -3.91
C TYR A 34 23.05 -2.45 -5.14
N ILE A 35 22.98 -1.93 -6.37
CA ILE A 35 23.23 -2.74 -7.58
C ILE A 35 24.65 -3.32 -7.66
N THR A 36 25.64 -2.66 -7.04
CA THR A 36 27.03 -3.13 -6.99
C THR A 36 27.45 -3.57 -5.58
N SER A 37 26.49 -3.72 -4.67
CA SER A 37 26.74 -4.02 -3.26
C SER A 37 26.00 -5.29 -2.87
N ASP A 38 26.70 -6.21 -2.20
CA ASP A 38 26.08 -7.39 -1.60
C ASP A 38 25.38 -7.09 -0.26
N ALA A 39 25.36 -5.82 0.17
CA ALA A 39 24.66 -5.40 1.36
C ALA A 39 23.15 -5.61 1.21
N VAL A 40 22.51 -6.13 2.26
CA VAL A 40 21.05 -6.23 2.30
C VAL A 40 20.41 -4.86 2.52
N VAL A 41 19.26 -4.63 1.91
CA VAL A 41 18.44 -3.44 2.18
C VAL A 41 17.72 -3.65 3.51
N THR A 42 17.94 -2.74 4.45
CA THR A 42 17.43 -2.83 5.82
C THR A 42 16.39 -1.74 6.11
N SER A 43 15.64 -1.89 7.20
CA SER A 43 14.52 -0.98 7.55
C SER A 43 14.95 0.41 8.04
N ASP A 44 16.23 0.62 8.33
CA ASP A 44 16.83 1.92 8.63
C ASP A 44 17.14 2.73 7.36
N ASP A 45 17.09 2.12 6.18
CA ASP A 45 17.26 2.84 4.92
C ASP A 45 16.06 3.76 4.65
N GLY A 46 16.32 5.07 4.58
CA GLY A 46 15.30 6.08 4.33
C GLY A 46 14.62 5.92 2.96
N ASP A 47 15.37 5.55 1.92
CA ASP A 47 14.84 5.36 0.57
C ASP A 47 13.97 4.08 0.49
N ALA A 48 14.31 3.03 1.25
CA ALA A 48 13.48 1.83 1.37
C ALA A 48 12.13 2.14 2.02
N ASN A 49 12.14 2.98 3.06
CA ASN A 49 10.90 3.43 3.70
C ASN A 49 10.09 4.36 2.78
N LEU A 50 10.74 5.27 2.04
CA LEU A 50 10.06 6.11 1.05
C LEU A 50 9.41 5.28 -0.07
N LEU A 51 10.08 4.22 -0.53
CA LEU A 51 9.50 3.28 -1.49
C LEU A 51 8.25 2.60 -0.94
N CYS A 52 8.32 2.10 0.30
CA CYS A 52 7.16 1.50 0.97
C CYS A 52 6.00 2.50 1.12
N CYS A 53 6.27 3.74 1.52
CA CYS A 53 5.28 4.80 1.64
C CYS A 53 4.64 5.16 0.29
N ALA A 54 5.43 5.21 -0.79
CA ALA A 54 4.92 5.48 -2.14
C ALA A 54 4.00 4.35 -2.62
N LEU A 55 4.39 3.09 -2.39
CA LEU A 55 3.56 1.93 -2.70
C LEU A 55 2.26 1.89 -1.88
N GLU A 56 2.31 2.20 -0.58
CA GLU A 56 1.11 2.34 0.26
C GLU A 56 0.17 3.42 -0.29
N ALA A 57 0.72 4.57 -0.72
CA ALA A 57 -0.05 5.64 -1.35
C ALA A 57 -0.67 5.22 -2.69
N ILE A 58 -0.01 4.38 -3.49
CA ILE A 58 -0.58 3.83 -4.73
C ILE A 58 -1.83 3.00 -4.41
N PHE A 59 -1.79 2.17 -3.37
CA PHE A 59 -2.98 1.41 -2.97
C PHE A 59 -4.08 2.31 -2.43
N ILE A 60 -3.76 3.29 -1.59
CA ILE A 60 -4.77 4.22 -1.03
C ILE A 60 -5.40 5.11 -2.11
N HIS A 61 -4.63 5.58 -3.09
CA HIS A 61 -5.13 6.44 -4.15
C HIS A 61 -5.77 5.65 -5.30
N GLY A 62 -5.14 4.53 -5.69
CA GLY A 62 -5.49 3.76 -6.88
C GLY A 62 -6.61 2.73 -6.66
N ILE A 63 -6.92 2.37 -5.41
CA ILE A 63 -8.05 1.50 -5.10
C ILE A 63 -9.30 2.36 -4.85
N LYS A 64 -10.44 1.99 -5.46
CA LYS A 64 -11.72 2.67 -5.17
C LYS A 64 -12.08 2.61 -3.68
N SER A 65 -12.72 3.67 -3.20
CA SER A 65 -13.12 3.87 -1.80
C SER A 65 -13.94 2.73 -1.18
N LYS A 66 -14.56 1.85 -2.00
CA LYS A 66 -15.31 0.68 -1.53
C LYS A 66 -14.43 -0.42 -0.91
N CYS A 67 -13.20 -0.54 -1.39
CA CYS A 67 -12.22 -1.53 -0.93
C CYS A 67 -11.28 -0.96 0.14
N ILE A 68 -11.32 0.36 0.32
CA ILE A 68 -10.61 1.07 1.38
C ILE A 68 -11.56 1.26 2.55
N ARG A 69 -11.27 0.59 3.66
CA ARG A 69 -11.96 0.85 4.92
C ARG A 69 -11.15 1.88 5.69
N SER A 70 -11.82 2.70 6.49
CA SER A 70 -11.16 3.62 7.42
C SER A 70 -11.64 3.29 8.82
N GLU A 71 -10.71 3.01 9.72
CA GLU A 71 -11.05 2.99 11.14
C GLU A 71 -11.25 4.44 11.59
N ALA A 72 -12.51 4.86 11.76
CA ALA A 72 -12.82 6.03 12.56
C ALA A 72 -12.51 5.65 14.02
N GLY A 73 -11.39 6.15 14.55
CA GLY A 73 -10.94 5.83 15.90
C GLY A 73 -12.07 5.93 16.92
N GLY A 74 -12.19 4.90 17.75
CA GLY A 74 -13.24 4.77 18.76
C GLY A 74 -13.40 6.02 19.62
N ARG A 75 -14.67 6.37 19.91
CA ARG A 75 -15.16 7.31 20.93
C ARG A 75 -14.09 8.26 21.52
N SER A 76 -13.59 9.21 20.73
CA SER A 76 -12.84 10.32 21.32
C SER A 76 -13.80 11.33 21.93
N ARG A 77 -13.53 11.69 23.18
CA ARG A 77 -14.25 12.69 23.95
C ARG A 77 -14.09 14.06 23.27
N LYS A 78 -15.20 14.80 23.25
CA LYS A 78 -15.39 16.20 22.85
C LYS A 78 -14.14 17.07 23.12
N GLY A 79 -13.45 17.53 22.07
CA GLY A 79 -12.53 18.67 22.20
C GLY A 79 -11.33 18.73 21.25
N ASP A 80 -10.78 17.61 20.80
CA ASP A 80 -9.59 17.60 19.95
C ASP A 80 -9.92 17.01 18.56
N ARG A 81 -9.26 17.50 17.51
CA ARG A 81 -9.47 16.99 16.15
C ARG A 81 -9.27 15.47 16.20
N GLY A 82 -10.35 14.71 15.98
CA GLY A 82 -10.33 13.26 16.11
C GLY A 82 -9.20 12.64 15.28
N PRO A 83 -8.72 11.42 15.64
CA PRO A 83 -7.65 10.76 14.91
C PRO A 83 -7.97 10.75 13.41
N LEU A 84 -6.98 11.17 12.61
CA LEU A 84 -7.10 11.22 11.15
C LEU A 84 -7.58 9.86 10.64
N PRO A 85 -8.47 9.82 9.63
CA PRO A 85 -8.91 8.57 9.03
C PRO A 85 -7.68 7.78 8.58
N GLN A 86 -7.57 6.53 9.03
CA GLN A 86 -6.49 5.63 8.61
C GLN A 86 -7.05 4.64 7.58
N PRO A 87 -6.91 4.93 6.28
CA PRO A 87 -7.36 4.03 5.23
C PRO A 87 -6.51 2.76 5.22
N PHE A 88 -7.15 1.62 5.03
CA PHE A 88 -6.50 0.32 4.86
C PHE A 88 -7.19 -0.50 3.77
N PHE A 89 -6.42 -1.39 3.16
CA PHE A 89 -6.81 -2.20 2.00
C PHE A 89 -6.59 -3.70 2.24
N TRP A 90 -6.50 -4.13 3.51
CA TRP A 90 -6.20 -5.51 3.88
C TRP A 90 -7.21 -6.51 3.31
N SER A 91 -8.50 -6.15 3.31
CA SER A 91 -9.55 -7.00 2.73
C SER A 91 -9.32 -7.29 1.24
N LEU A 92 -8.79 -6.33 0.48
CA LEU A 92 -8.42 -6.53 -0.92
C LEU A 92 -7.18 -7.42 -1.04
N LEU A 93 -6.14 -7.16 -0.24
CA LEU A 93 -4.91 -7.97 -0.30
C LEU A 93 -5.19 -9.46 -0.03
N LYS A 94 -6.13 -9.77 0.88
CA LYS A 94 -6.55 -11.14 1.15
C LYS A 94 -7.12 -11.88 -0.06
N THR A 95 -7.59 -11.19 -1.10
CA THR A 95 -8.15 -11.87 -2.28
C THR A 95 -7.09 -12.41 -3.22
N VAL A 96 -5.87 -11.89 -3.17
CA VAL A 96 -4.76 -12.27 -4.05
C VAL A 96 -3.60 -12.93 -3.29
N THR A 97 -3.68 -12.96 -1.97
CA THR A 97 -2.63 -13.49 -1.10
C THR A 97 -2.92 -14.94 -0.72
N HIS A 98 -1.89 -15.79 -0.70
CA HIS A 98 -2.02 -17.16 -0.22
C HIS A 98 -2.47 -17.22 1.24
N ARG A 99 -3.32 -18.21 1.56
CA ARG A 99 -3.92 -18.38 2.90
C ARG A 99 -2.89 -18.48 4.01
N ASP A 100 -1.75 -19.11 3.74
CA ASP A 100 -0.69 -19.29 4.75
C ASP A 100 -0.05 -17.94 5.11
N VAL A 101 0.27 -17.11 4.11
CA VAL A 101 0.79 -15.75 4.31
C VAL A 101 -0.22 -14.88 5.08
N ILE A 102 -1.51 -14.97 4.76
CA ILE A 102 -2.56 -14.25 5.51
C ILE A 102 -2.56 -14.69 6.97
N THR A 103 -2.52 -16.01 7.19
CA THR A 103 -2.56 -16.60 8.52
C THR A 103 -1.35 -16.20 9.36
N GLU A 104 -0.15 -16.18 8.76
CA GLU A 104 1.06 -15.70 9.42
C GLU A 104 0.94 -14.24 9.82
N LEU A 105 0.52 -13.36 8.90
CA LEU A 105 0.39 -11.93 9.18
C LEU A 105 -0.69 -11.61 10.22
N GLU A 106 -1.81 -12.35 10.23
CA GLU A 106 -2.87 -12.19 11.22
C GLU A 106 -2.50 -12.75 12.60
N LYS A 107 -1.54 -13.69 12.69
CA LYS A 107 -1.03 -14.28 13.95
C LYS A 107 0.00 -13.40 14.67
N ILE A 108 0.58 -12.39 14.00
CA ILE A 108 1.60 -11.53 14.60
C ILE A 108 0.95 -10.67 15.70
N SER A 109 1.26 -10.98 16.96
CA SER A 109 0.61 -10.42 18.15
C SER A 109 0.73 -8.90 18.29
N PHE A 110 1.74 -8.28 17.69
CA PHE A 110 1.96 -6.84 17.72
C PHE A 110 1.36 -6.07 16.53
N LEU A 111 0.88 -6.77 15.49
CA LEU A 111 0.20 -6.16 14.35
C LEU A 111 -1.32 -6.17 14.58
N CYS A 112 -1.77 -5.29 15.46
CA CYS A 112 -3.18 -5.25 15.86
C CYS A 112 -4.08 -4.55 14.83
N THR A 113 -3.52 -3.71 13.96
CA THR A 113 -4.29 -2.89 13.01
C THR A 113 -4.18 -3.41 11.59
N ASP A 114 -5.25 -3.25 10.80
CA ASP A 114 -5.24 -3.62 9.38
C ASP A 114 -4.26 -2.77 8.56
N VAL A 115 -4.00 -1.53 8.97
CA VAL A 115 -2.92 -0.69 8.42
C VAL A 115 -1.56 -1.34 8.65
N GLY A 116 -1.32 -1.82 9.88
CA GLY A 116 -0.10 -2.56 10.22
C GLY A 116 0.05 -3.82 9.36
N ARG A 117 -1.04 -4.57 9.15
CA ARG A 117 -1.06 -5.76 8.29
C ARG A 117 -0.77 -5.41 6.83
N CYS A 118 -1.35 -4.35 6.28
CA CYS A 118 -1.03 -3.85 4.94
C CYS A 118 0.46 -3.53 4.77
N ARG A 119 1.05 -2.82 5.74
CA ARG A 119 2.48 -2.44 5.72
C ARG A 119 3.41 -3.63 5.86
N ALA A 120 3.05 -4.60 6.69
CA ALA A 120 3.80 -5.84 6.87
C ALA A 120 3.75 -6.70 5.61
N TRP A 121 2.56 -6.86 5.03
CA TRP A 121 2.36 -7.56 3.75
C TRP A 121 3.22 -6.96 2.64
N LEU A 122 3.25 -5.63 2.52
CA LEU A 122 4.03 -4.95 1.49
C LEU A 122 5.53 -5.25 1.61
N ARG A 123 6.07 -5.17 2.82
CA ARG A 123 7.48 -5.49 3.09
C ARG A 123 7.78 -6.97 2.83
N LEU A 124 6.88 -7.87 3.22
CA LEU A 124 7.03 -9.30 2.95
C LEU A 124 7.03 -9.59 1.44
N ALA A 125 6.11 -8.99 0.69
CA ALA A 125 6.02 -9.14 -0.75
C ALA A 125 7.28 -8.62 -1.47
N LEU A 126 7.87 -7.51 -1.00
CA LEU A 126 9.13 -6.99 -1.52
C LEU A 126 10.30 -7.94 -1.20
N ASN A 127 10.42 -8.40 0.04
CA ASN A 127 11.50 -9.30 0.47
C ASN A 127 11.52 -10.62 -0.30
N HIS A 128 10.35 -11.14 -0.67
CA HIS A 128 10.24 -12.39 -1.42
C HIS A 128 10.17 -12.19 -2.95
N GLY A 129 10.22 -10.94 -3.44
CA GLY A 129 10.08 -10.66 -4.87
C GLY A 129 8.70 -10.98 -5.45
N LEU A 130 7.65 -11.01 -4.62
CA LEU A 130 6.29 -11.40 -4.99
C LEU A 130 5.37 -10.22 -5.33
N LEU A 131 5.83 -8.98 -5.14
CA LEU A 131 4.97 -7.82 -5.32
C LEU A 131 4.39 -7.72 -6.74
N GLU A 132 5.21 -8.00 -7.76
CA GLU A 132 4.77 -7.95 -9.17
C GLU A 132 3.65 -8.96 -9.44
N CYS A 133 3.79 -10.22 -9.01
CA CYS A 133 2.77 -11.23 -9.27
C CYS A 133 1.47 -10.97 -8.50
N TYR A 134 1.55 -10.39 -7.29
CA TYR A 134 0.35 -9.96 -6.58
C TYR A 134 -0.37 -8.80 -7.28
N LEU A 135 0.37 -7.81 -7.79
CA LEU A 135 -0.21 -6.71 -8.57
C LEU A 135 -0.84 -7.23 -9.87
N ALA A 136 -0.16 -8.12 -10.60
CA ALA A 136 -0.70 -8.75 -11.79
C ALA A 136 -2.00 -9.51 -11.51
N SER A 137 -2.07 -10.23 -10.38
CA SER A 137 -3.30 -10.90 -9.93
C SER A 137 -4.42 -9.91 -9.64
N LEU A 138 -4.12 -8.80 -8.95
CA LEU A 138 -5.10 -7.74 -8.68
C LEU A 138 -5.66 -7.14 -9.99
N PHE A 139 -4.81 -6.88 -10.98
CA PHE A 139 -5.24 -6.32 -12.26
C PHE A 139 -6.09 -7.29 -13.11
N ARG A 140 -5.84 -8.61 -13.00
CA ARG A 140 -6.70 -9.61 -13.66
C ARG A 140 -8.10 -9.66 -13.06
N GLU A 141 -8.22 -9.41 -11.76
CA GLU A 141 -9.49 -9.30 -11.06
C GLU A 141 -10.07 -7.88 -11.17
N ASP A 142 -10.13 -7.32 -12.39
CA ASP A 142 -10.56 -5.94 -12.69
C ASP A 142 -11.93 -5.58 -12.05
N SER A 143 -12.79 -6.58 -11.83
CA SER A 143 -14.07 -6.43 -11.12
C SER A 143 -13.94 -6.06 -9.63
N LYS A 144 -12.80 -6.32 -9.00
CA LYS A 144 -12.50 -5.97 -7.60
C LYS A 144 -11.83 -4.60 -7.46
N LEU A 145 -11.30 -4.05 -8.55
CA LEU A 145 -10.72 -2.70 -8.60
C LEU A 145 -11.70 -1.65 -9.16
N ARG A 146 -12.75 -2.07 -9.90
CA ARG A 146 -13.79 -1.21 -10.50
C ARG A 146 -15.06 -1.03 -9.67
#